data_AF-A0A536L0S7-F1
#
_entry.id   AF-A0A536L0S7-F1
#
_cell.length_a   1.000
_cell.length_b   1.000
_cell.length_c   1.000
_cell.angle_alpha   90.00
_cell.angle_beta   90.00
_cell.angle_gamma   90.00
#
_symmetry.space_group_name_H-M   'P 1'
#
loop_
_entity.id
_entity.type
_entity.pdbx_description
1 polymer ?
#
loop_
_entity_poly.entity_id
_entity_poly.type
_entity_poly.pdbx_seq_one_letter_code
_entity_poly.pdbx_strand_id
1 'polypeptide(L)'
;MTPLELRLQALGHELEVPPAPDLTAGVLQRLEGGRPFPWRRAAVLALALVAIAVATAFAVPQARTAILRFFHIGGATVIRVDTLPPAVERKDAGGLGTPLSRAEAERQLGFRLALPRFTGDGPRRVYVIADSVGTVVVRWHGRRVLLSEFPSFGATSLKKLAVNATIVDPVEVNGRAGLWLQGGPSHTLTYFDRQFGFRETTVVIRGNVLLWVRGLLTLRLEGKLTRRQAIALAQTIR
;
A
#
# COMPACT_ATOMS: atom_id res chain seq x y z
N MET A 1 48.51 -26.36 -55.52
CA MET A 1 47.68 -25.30 -56.13
C MET A 1 47.08 -25.85 -57.40
N THR A 2 45.80 -25.59 -57.62
CA THR A 2 45.06 -26.10 -58.79
C THR A 2 45.32 -25.24 -60.03
N PRO A 3 45.15 -25.77 -61.25
CA PRO A 3 45.27 -24.98 -62.47
C PRO A 3 44.33 -23.76 -62.53
N LEU A 4 43.21 -23.82 -61.80
CA LEU A 4 42.26 -22.72 -61.66
C LEU A 4 42.83 -21.57 -60.83
N GLU A 5 43.51 -21.87 -59.72
CA GLU A 5 44.16 -20.84 -58.88
C GLU A 5 45.25 -20.08 -59.66
N LEU A 6 46.04 -20.79 -60.47
CA LEU A 6 47.06 -20.17 -61.32
C LEU A 6 46.45 -19.24 -62.37
N ARG A 7 45.33 -19.64 -62.98
CA ARG A 7 44.60 -18.78 -63.93
C ARG A 7 43.95 -17.56 -63.28
N LEU A 8 43.41 -17.70 -62.08
CA LEU A 8 42.84 -16.58 -61.34
C LEU A 8 43.90 -15.59 -60.86
N GLN A 9 45.08 -16.06 -60.46
CA GLN A 9 46.20 -15.18 -60.12
C GLN A 9 46.75 -14.44 -61.34
N ALA A 10 46.88 -15.12 -62.49
CA ALA A 10 47.28 -14.46 -63.74
C ALA A 10 46.28 -13.37 -64.14
N LEU A 11 44.98 -13.65 -64.06
CA LEU A 11 43.93 -12.66 -64.36
C LEU A 11 43.95 -11.48 -63.38
N GLY A 12 44.27 -11.73 -62.11
CA GLY A 12 44.43 -10.68 -61.10
C GLY A 12 45.60 -9.73 -61.35
N HIS A 13 46.62 -10.15 -62.11
CA HIS A 13 47.72 -9.28 -62.54
C HIS A 13 47.42 -8.51 -63.83
N GLU A 14 46.47 -8.95 -64.64
CA GLU A 14 46.01 -8.25 -65.85
C GLU A 14 44.88 -7.25 -65.58
N LEU A 15 44.21 -7.35 -64.44
CA LEU A 15 43.15 -6.44 -64.02
C LEU A 15 43.75 -5.13 -63.46
N GLU A 16 43.68 -4.06 -64.25
CA GLU A 16 43.84 -2.69 -63.75
C GLU A 16 42.65 -2.32 -62.87
N VAL A 17 42.77 -2.58 -61.56
CA VAL A 17 41.78 -2.15 -60.57
C VAL A 17 42.01 -0.67 -60.26
N PRO A 18 41.03 0.22 -60.47
CA PRO A 18 41.18 1.63 -60.13
C PRO A 18 41.41 1.79 -58.62
N PRO A 19 42.17 2.81 -58.18
CA PRO A 19 42.38 3.09 -56.77
C PRO A 19 41.02 3.24 -56.08
N ALA A 20 40.86 2.57 -54.93
CA ALA A 20 39.64 2.65 -54.16
C ALA A 20 39.33 4.12 -53.82
N PRO A 21 38.08 4.58 -54.00
CA PRO A 21 37.72 5.96 -53.69
C PRO A 21 38.00 6.25 -52.20
N ASP A 22 38.52 7.44 -51.90
CA ASP A 22 38.77 7.85 -50.51
C ASP A 22 37.44 8.11 -49.80
N LEU A 23 36.94 7.07 -49.12
CA LEU A 23 35.73 7.13 -48.32
C LEU A 23 35.97 7.79 -46.95
N THR A 24 37.23 8.05 -46.58
CA THR A 24 37.61 8.53 -45.24
C THR A 24 37.03 9.91 -44.98
N ALA A 25 37.18 10.83 -45.93
CA ALA A 25 36.64 12.18 -45.83
C ALA A 25 35.10 12.19 -45.74
N GLY A 26 34.43 11.35 -46.55
CA GLY A 26 32.97 11.25 -46.56
C GLY A 26 32.38 10.61 -45.29
N VAL A 27 33.11 9.68 -44.66
CA VAL A 27 32.72 9.05 -43.40
C VAL A 27 32.96 9.99 -42.21
N LEU A 28 34.12 10.65 -42.15
CA LEU A 28 34.45 11.60 -41.07
C LEU A 28 33.46 12.78 -41.04
N GLN A 29 33.15 13.36 -42.20
CA GLN A 29 32.16 14.44 -42.29
C GLN A 29 30.76 14.01 -41.80
N ARG A 30 30.39 12.73 -42.00
CA ARG A 30 29.10 12.19 -41.56
C ARG A 30 29.07 11.84 -40.07
N LEU A 31 30.22 11.52 -39.47
CA LEU A 31 30.36 11.31 -38.03
C LEU A 31 30.39 12.64 -37.25
N GLU A 32 31.09 13.66 -37.77
CA GLU A 32 31.19 14.99 -37.15
C GLU A 32 29.91 15.83 -37.32
N GLY A 33 29.15 15.58 -38.40
CA GLY A 33 27.88 16.26 -38.70
C GLY A 33 26.69 15.83 -37.84
N GLY A 34 26.89 14.94 -36.86
CA GLY A 34 25.87 14.50 -35.90
C GLY A 34 25.43 15.62 -34.97
N ARG A 35 24.60 16.55 -35.46
CA ARG A 35 23.92 17.55 -34.62
C ARG A 35 23.31 16.82 -33.42
N PRO A 36 23.57 17.24 -32.16
CA PRO A 36 22.96 16.58 -31.00
C PRO A 36 21.45 16.69 -31.18
N PHE A 37 20.84 15.54 -31.46
CA PHE A 37 19.46 15.43 -31.92
C PHE A 37 18.57 16.16 -30.90
N PRO A 38 17.64 17.04 -31.35
CA PRO A 38 16.98 18.03 -30.50
C PRO A 38 16.22 17.43 -29.30
N TRP A 39 15.84 16.15 -29.39
CA TRP A 39 15.26 15.40 -28.27
C TRP A 39 16.19 15.26 -27.06
N ARG A 40 17.52 15.29 -27.21
CA ARG A 40 18.45 15.21 -26.07
C ARG A 40 18.37 16.47 -25.21
N ARG A 41 18.32 17.65 -25.86
CA ARG A 41 18.13 18.92 -25.15
C ARG A 41 16.73 18.99 -24.55
N ALA A 42 15.71 18.54 -25.29
CA ALA A 42 14.35 18.45 -24.76
C ALA A 42 14.24 17.47 -23.58
N ALA A 43 14.94 16.34 -23.62
CA ALA A 43 14.99 15.35 -22.54
C ALA A 43 15.74 15.88 -21.32
N VAL A 44 16.85 16.58 -21.51
CA VAL A 44 17.58 17.25 -20.41
C VAL A 44 16.72 18.35 -19.79
N LEU A 45 16.03 19.15 -20.60
CA LEU A 45 15.10 20.18 -20.12
C LEU A 45 13.90 19.56 -19.40
N ALA A 46 13.33 18.48 -19.92
CA ALA A 46 12.24 17.74 -19.27
C ALA A 46 12.71 17.13 -17.93
N LEU A 47 13.90 16.54 -17.90
CA LEU A 47 14.50 16.00 -16.67
C LEU A 47 14.79 17.10 -15.66
N ALA A 48 15.30 18.26 -16.11
CA ALA A 48 15.51 19.42 -15.26
C ALA A 48 14.19 19.98 -14.72
N LEU A 49 13.14 20.04 -15.54
CA LEU A 49 11.79 20.41 -15.11
C LEU A 49 11.23 19.44 -14.07
N VAL A 50 11.40 18.13 -14.27
CA VAL A 50 11.04 17.11 -13.28
C VAL A 50 11.85 17.29 -12.00
N ALA A 51 13.16 17.50 -12.09
CA ALA A 51 14.02 17.71 -10.94
C ALA A 51 13.64 18.99 -10.16
N ILE A 52 13.30 20.07 -10.85
CA ILE A 52 12.82 21.32 -10.25
C ILE A 52 11.45 21.11 -9.61
N ALA A 53 10.53 20.40 -10.27
CA ALA A 53 9.21 20.04 -9.73
C ALA A 53 9.35 19.19 -8.45
N VAL A 54 10.29 18.24 -8.44
CA VAL A 54 10.62 17.45 -7.24
C VAL A 54 11.22 18.36 -6.17
N ALA A 55 12.23 19.16 -6.48
CA ALA A 55 12.86 20.06 -5.52
C ALA A 55 11.87 21.06 -4.89
N THR A 56 10.95 21.62 -5.69
CA THR A 56 9.88 22.52 -5.20
C THR A 56 8.88 21.76 -4.33
N ALA A 57 8.49 20.54 -4.68
CA ALA A 57 7.66 19.69 -3.82
C ALA A 57 8.33 19.42 -2.45
N PHE A 58 9.65 19.27 -2.38
CA PHE A 58 10.38 19.07 -1.11
C PHE A 58 10.64 20.38 -0.33
N ALA A 59 10.55 21.55 -0.97
CA ALA A 59 10.71 22.85 -0.34
C ALA A 59 9.43 23.32 0.40
N VAL A 60 8.25 22.85 -0.03
CA VAL A 60 6.96 23.17 0.61
C VAL A 60 6.72 22.25 1.83
N PRO A 61 6.58 22.77 3.06
CA PRO A 61 6.40 21.95 4.27
C PRO A 61 5.20 21.01 4.22
N GLN A 62 4.09 21.43 3.61
CA GLN A 62 2.88 20.62 3.43
C GLN A 62 3.06 19.44 2.46
N ALA A 63 4.07 19.46 1.59
CA ALA A 63 4.40 18.37 0.68
C ALA A 63 5.48 17.42 1.26
N ARG A 64 6.27 17.84 2.26
CA ARG A 64 7.17 16.96 3.03
C ARG A 64 6.42 15.88 3.79
N THR A 65 5.23 16.20 4.29
CA THR A 65 4.34 15.22 4.91
C THR A 65 3.93 14.14 3.94
N ALA A 66 3.96 14.34 2.61
CA ALA A 66 3.65 13.32 1.60
C ALA A 66 4.67 12.16 1.51
N ILE A 67 5.80 12.22 2.24
CA ILE A 67 6.58 11.04 2.66
C ILE A 67 5.82 10.34 3.82
N LEU A 68 4.51 10.16 3.65
CA LEU A 68 3.70 9.39 4.57
C LEU A 68 4.18 7.96 4.41
N ARG A 69 4.86 7.42 5.43
CA ARG A 69 5.21 5.99 5.45
C ARG A 69 3.90 5.21 5.42
N PHE A 70 3.61 4.70 4.24
CA PHE A 70 2.45 3.91 3.95
C PHE A 70 2.80 2.45 4.26
N PHE A 71 1.95 1.79 5.02
CA PHE A 71 2.01 0.34 5.19
C PHE A 71 0.72 -0.30 4.68
N HIS A 72 0.84 -1.12 3.63
CA HIS A 72 -0.26 -1.91 3.08
C HIS A 72 -0.35 -3.21 3.86
N ILE A 73 -1.54 -3.52 4.38
CA ILE A 73 -1.82 -4.83 4.97
C ILE A 73 -3.23 -5.31 4.61
N GLY A 74 -3.31 -6.32 3.75
CA GLY A 74 -4.58 -6.83 3.22
C GLY A 74 -5.41 -5.71 2.59
N GLY A 75 -6.54 -5.36 3.22
CA GLY A 75 -7.45 -4.29 2.81
C GLY A 75 -7.26 -2.95 3.53
N ALA A 76 -6.24 -2.83 4.39
CA ALA A 76 -5.96 -1.64 5.17
C ALA A 76 -4.70 -0.91 4.71
N THR A 77 -4.83 0.40 4.67
CA THR A 77 -3.79 1.38 4.38
C THR A 77 -3.45 2.10 5.66
N VAL A 78 -2.26 1.91 6.22
CA VAL A 78 -1.80 2.68 7.39
C VAL A 78 -0.92 3.82 6.92
N ILE A 79 -1.28 5.03 7.34
CA ILE A 79 -0.60 6.28 6.98
C ILE A 79 -0.18 6.97 8.27
N ARG A 80 1.13 7.13 8.48
CA ARG A 80 1.66 7.89 9.62
C ARG A 80 1.60 9.39 9.33
N VAL A 81 0.93 10.15 10.21
CA VAL A 81 0.78 11.61 10.12
C VAL A 81 1.19 12.28 11.43
N ASP A 82 1.69 13.51 11.35
CA ASP A 82 2.03 14.30 12.55
C ASP A 82 0.77 14.87 13.22
N THR A 83 -0.19 15.34 12.40
CA THR A 83 -1.49 15.84 12.85
C THR A 83 -2.60 14.98 12.25
N LEU A 84 -3.49 14.47 13.10
CA LEU A 84 -4.64 13.69 12.64
C LEU A 84 -5.66 14.59 11.94
N PRO A 85 -6.35 14.08 10.91
CA PRO A 85 -7.48 14.79 10.33
C PRO A 85 -8.58 14.99 11.39
N PRO A 86 -9.41 16.03 11.25
CA PRO A 86 -10.56 16.22 12.11
C PRO A 86 -11.43 14.97 12.09
N ALA A 87 -11.79 14.49 13.29
CA ALA A 87 -12.50 13.24 13.48
C ALA A 87 -13.45 13.38 14.66
N VAL A 88 -14.60 12.73 14.57
CA VAL A 88 -15.58 12.74 15.66
C VAL A 88 -15.15 11.69 16.69
N GLU A 89 -15.13 12.07 17.97
CA GLU A 89 -14.92 11.10 19.04
C GLU A 89 -16.06 10.09 19.08
N ARG A 90 -15.71 8.80 19.24
CA ARG A 90 -16.73 7.78 19.54
C ARG A 90 -17.28 8.02 20.94
N LYS A 91 -18.40 8.74 21.07
CA LYS A 91 -19.26 8.65 22.24
C LYS A 91 -19.96 7.28 22.22
N ASP A 92 -20.17 6.70 23.40
CA ASP A 92 -20.57 5.32 23.66
C ASP A 92 -21.50 4.69 22.61
N ALA A 93 -21.06 3.56 22.03
CA ALA A 93 -21.70 2.77 20.96
C ALA A 93 -22.01 3.49 19.62
N GLY A 94 -22.14 4.81 19.58
CA GLY A 94 -22.55 5.60 18.41
C GLY A 94 -21.56 5.65 17.25
N GLY A 95 -20.34 5.11 17.41
CA GLY A 95 -19.33 5.03 16.36
C GLY A 95 -18.92 3.62 15.96
N LEU A 96 -19.63 2.59 16.44
CA LEU A 96 -19.37 1.19 16.08
C LEU A 96 -20.25 0.70 14.93
N GLY A 97 -21.29 1.46 14.57
CA GLY A 97 -22.27 1.11 13.53
C GLY A 97 -23.57 0.56 14.11
N THR A 98 -24.40 0.01 13.22
CA THR A 98 -25.71 -0.54 13.57
C THR A 98 -25.53 -1.84 14.36
N PRO A 99 -26.09 -1.96 15.58
CA PRO A 99 -26.00 -3.19 16.36
C PRO A 99 -26.96 -4.24 15.81
N LEU A 100 -26.43 -5.37 15.37
CA LEU A 100 -27.16 -6.51 14.80
C LEU A 100 -26.85 -7.79 15.56
N SER A 101 -27.70 -8.81 15.41
CA SER A 101 -27.32 -10.16 15.80
C SER A 101 -26.17 -10.66 14.91
N ARG A 102 -25.44 -11.68 15.38
CA ARG A 102 -24.36 -12.28 14.59
C ARG A 102 -24.85 -12.75 13.21
N ALA A 103 -25.97 -13.45 13.16
CA ALA A 103 -26.50 -14.02 11.92
C ALA A 103 -26.95 -12.93 10.93
N GLU A 104 -27.52 -11.82 11.42
CA GLU A 104 -27.84 -10.67 10.58
C GLU A 104 -26.59 -9.98 10.07
N ALA A 105 -25.61 -9.74 10.95
CA ALA A 105 -24.36 -9.11 10.56
C ALA A 105 -23.58 -9.93 9.53
N GLU A 106 -23.43 -11.24 9.71
CA GLU A 106 -22.74 -12.11 8.75
C GLU A 106 -23.46 -12.15 7.39
N ARG A 107 -24.80 -12.13 7.38
CA ARG A 107 -25.58 -12.01 6.13
C ARG A 107 -25.36 -10.68 5.43
N GLN A 108 -25.38 -9.58 6.18
CA GLN A 108 -25.19 -8.24 5.63
C GLN A 108 -23.76 -8.00 5.15
N LEU A 109 -22.76 -8.52 5.86
CA LEU A 109 -21.34 -8.41 5.52
C LEU A 109 -20.93 -9.35 4.38
N GLY A 110 -21.69 -10.42 4.14
CA GLY A 110 -21.35 -11.44 3.14
C GLY A 110 -20.16 -12.31 3.52
N PHE A 111 -19.74 -12.31 4.79
CA PHE A 111 -18.69 -13.20 5.30
C PHE A 111 -18.97 -13.62 6.75
N ARG A 112 -18.42 -14.77 7.15
CA ARG A 112 -18.48 -15.25 8.54
C ARG A 112 -17.42 -14.56 9.39
N LEU A 113 -17.80 -14.12 10.59
CA LEU A 113 -16.90 -13.45 11.51
C LEU A 113 -15.91 -14.45 12.12
N ALA A 114 -14.65 -14.04 12.13
CA ALA A 114 -13.53 -14.72 12.74
C ALA A 114 -13.46 -14.36 14.22
N LEU A 115 -13.90 -15.26 15.09
CA LEU A 115 -14.07 -14.95 16.51
C LEU A 115 -13.17 -15.82 17.40
N PRO A 116 -12.69 -15.29 18.55
CA PRO A 116 -12.08 -16.14 19.55
C PRO A 116 -13.13 -17.09 20.13
N ARG A 117 -12.68 -18.18 20.74
CA ARG A 117 -13.58 -19.04 21.53
C ARG A 117 -14.03 -18.28 22.76
N PHE A 118 -15.34 -18.14 22.95
CA PHE A 118 -15.92 -17.53 24.14
C PHE A 118 -16.27 -18.60 25.17
N THR A 119 -16.04 -18.30 26.44
CA THR A 119 -16.63 -19.05 27.55
C THR A 119 -18.07 -18.56 27.75
N GLY A 120 -19.03 -19.21 27.10
CA GLY A 120 -20.45 -18.86 27.13
C GLY A 120 -21.01 -18.44 25.77
N ASP A 121 -22.19 -17.81 25.77
CA ASP A 121 -22.78 -17.24 24.56
C ASP A 121 -21.85 -16.14 24.04
N GLY A 122 -21.46 -16.23 22.77
CA GLY A 122 -20.54 -15.29 22.12
C GLY A 122 -21.06 -13.83 22.09
N PRO A 123 -20.53 -12.97 21.21
CA PRO A 123 -20.91 -11.56 21.21
C PRO A 123 -22.41 -11.42 20.94
N ARG A 124 -23.14 -10.87 21.91
CA ARG A 124 -24.59 -10.62 21.80
C ARG A 124 -24.95 -9.65 20.67
N ARG A 125 -24.02 -8.78 20.29
CA ARG A 125 -24.18 -7.78 19.24
C ARG A 125 -22.90 -7.69 18.42
N VAL A 126 -23.09 -7.64 17.10
CA VAL A 126 -22.08 -7.24 16.13
C VAL A 126 -22.48 -5.87 15.63
N TYR A 127 -21.57 -4.92 15.64
CA TYR A 127 -21.82 -3.59 15.12
C TYR A 127 -21.32 -3.52 13.68
N VAL A 128 -22.20 -3.17 12.75
CA VAL A 128 -21.90 -3.13 11.31
C VAL A 128 -21.86 -1.69 10.83
N ILE A 129 -20.76 -1.33 10.16
CA ILE A 129 -20.57 -0.02 9.52
C ILE A 129 -20.57 -0.21 8.01
N ALA A 130 -21.45 0.53 7.32
CA ALA A 130 -21.47 0.68 5.87
C ALA A 130 -21.29 -0.66 5.13
N ASP A 131 -22.02 -1.68 5.59
CA ASP A 131 -22.06 -3.05 5.06
C ASP A 131 -20.69 -3.74 4.86
N SER A 132 -19.62 -3.21 5.46
CA SER A 132 -18.26 -3.60 5.10
C SER A 132 -17.32 -3.84 6.27
N VAL A 133 -17.69 -3.38 7.47
CA VAL A 133 -16.90 -3.59 8.69
C VAL A 133 -17.80 -4.16 9.77
N GLY A 134 -17.50 -5.39 10.21
CA GLY A 134 -18.10 -5.98 11.40
C GLY A 134 -17.21 -5.74 12.61
N THR A 135 -17.76 -5.23 13.71
CA THR A 135 -17.01 -5.02 14.96
C THR A 135 -17.71 -5.71 16.13
N VAL A 136 -16.96 -6.49 16.89
CA VAL A 136 -17.41 -7.09 18.14
C VAL A 136 -16.58 -6.57 19.31
N VAL A 137 -17.22 -6.53 20.47
CA VAL A 137 -16.53 -6.22 21.72
C VAL A 137 -16.12 -7.53 22.38
N VAL A 138 -14.83 -7.77 22.50
CA VAL A 138 -14.27 -8.92 23.22
C VAL A 138 -13.66 -8.49 24.55
N ARG A 139 -13.61 -9.41 25.51
CA ARG A 139 -12.92 -9.22 26.79
C ARG A 139 -11.70 -10.13 26.84
N TRP A 140 -10.54 -9.56 27.15
CA TRP A 140 -9.29 -10.31 27.31
C TRP A 140 -8.62 -9.88 28.61
N HIS A 141 -8.48 -10.80 29.58
CA HIS A 141 -8.01 -10.53 30.94
C HIS A 141 -8.65 -9.27 31.57
N GLY A 142 -9.99 -9.18 31.52
CA GLY A 142 -10.75 -8.06 32.07
C GLY A 142 -10.69 -6.76 31.25
N ARG A 143 -9.91 -6.70 30.17
CA ARG A 143 -9.82 -5.51 29.30
C ARG A 143 -10.78 -5.62 28.12
N ARG A 144 -11.50 -4.52 27.85
CA ARG A 144 -12.32 -4.38 26.64
C ARG A 144 -11.41 -4.19 25.43
N VAL A 145 -11.64 -4.97 24.38
CA VAL A 145 -10.93 -4.91 23.11
C VAL A 145 -11.97 -4.92 22.00
N LEU A 146 -11.81 -4.06 21.01
CA LEU A 146 -12.63 -4.08 19.81
C LEU A 146 -11.94 -4.96 18.78
N LEU A 147 -12.65 -5.96 18.28
CA LEU A 147 -12.22 -6.77 17.14
C LEU A 147 -13.06 -6.33 15.93
N SER A 148 -12.42 -5.70 14.95
CA SER A 148 -13.04 -5.34 13.69
C SER A 148 -12.53 -6.22 12.55
N GLU A 149 -13.41 -6.57 11.63
CA GLU A 149 -13.13 -7.44 10.50
C GLU A 149 -13.70 -6.82 9.22
N PHE A 150 -12.93 -6.92 8.13
CA PHE A 150 -13.35 -6.42 6.82
C PHE A 150 -12.60 -7.14 5.69
N PRO A 151 -13.15 -7.20 4.47
CA PRO A 151 -12.52 -7.87 3.34
C PRO A 151 -11.17 -7.24 2.94
N SER A 152 -10.25 -8.07 2.45
CA SER A 152 -8.90 -7.67 2.03
C SER A 152 -8.81 -7.27 0.54
N PHE A 153 -9.93 -7.00 -0.13
CA PHE A 153 -9.95 -6.79 -1.58
C PHE A 153 -9.73 -5.32 -1.97
N GLY A 154 -8.86 -5.13 -2.98
CA GLY A 154 -8.24 -3.87 -3.39
C GLY A 154 -9.16 -2.73 -3.84
N ALA A 155 -8.52 -1.56 -4.02
CA ALA A 155 -8.92 -0.24 -4.56
C ALA A 155 -10.35 0.28 -4.27
N THR A 156 -11.39 -0.50 -4.49
CA THR A 156 -12.82 -0.17 -4.32
C THR A 156 -13.31 -0.14 -2.86
N SER A 157 -12.44 -0.41 -1.87
CA SER A 157 -12.77 -0.39 -0.44
C SER A 157 -11.62 0.14 0.43
N LEU A 158 -10.80 1.05 -0.08
CA LEU A 158 -9.63 1.63 0.59
C LEU A 158 -9.90 2.04 2.05
N LYS A 159 -9.64 1.19 3.07
CA LYS A 159 -9.76 1.64 4.46
C LYS A 159 -8.44 2.31 4.86
N LYS A 160 -8.49 3.61 5.14
CA LYS A 160 -7.32 4.40 5.53
C LYS A 160 -7.29 4.58 7.03
N LEU A 161 -6.21 4.14 7.66
CA LEU A 161 -5.92 4.39 9.07
C LEU A 161 -4.83 5.46 9.13
N ALA A 162 -5.20 6.68 9.52
CA ALA A 162 -4.25 7.72 9.84
C ALA A 162 -3.83 7.57 11.30
N VAL A 163 -2.52 7.40 11.52
CA VAL A 163 -1.96 7.23 12.87
C VAL A 163 -0.98 8.34 13.17
N ASN A 164 -1.15 8.97 14.33
CA ASN A 164 -0.07 9.71 14.98
C ASN A 164 0.59 8.78 16.01
N ALA A 165 1.07 7.62 15.55
CA ALA A 165 1.71 6.62 16.41
C ALA A 165 3.22 6.87 16.48
N THR A 166 3.79 6.69 17.67
CA THR A 166 5.24 6.72 17.87
C THR A 166 5.92 5.51 17.22
N ILE A 167 5.26 4.34 17.27
CA ILE A 167 5.79 3.04 16.81
C ILE A 167 4.83 2.41 15.80
N VAL A 168 5.39 1.92 14.69
CA VAL A 168 4.73 1.09 13.67
C VAL A 168 5.65 -0.07 13.32
N ASP A 169 5.36 -1.27 13.81
CA ASP A 169 6.24 -2.43 13.68
C ASP A 169 5.57 -3.55 12.87
N PRO A 170 6.28 -4.20 11.95
CA PRO A 170 5.82 -5.45 11.36
C PRO A 170 5.78 -6.56 12.42
N VAL A 171 4.73 -7.37 12.37
CA VAL A 171 4.56 -8.54 13.22
C VAL A 171 4.02 -9.71 12.41
N GLU A 172 4.00 -10.89 13.02
CA GLU A 172 3.38 -12.07 12.44
C GLU A 172 2.32 -12.64 13.39
N VAL A 173 1.19 -13.07 12.83
CA VAL A 173 0.13 -13.76 13.54
C VAL A 173 -0.20 -15.03 12.76
N ASN A 174 0.02 -16.21 13.35
CA ASN A 174 -0.24 -17.51 12.72
C ASN A 174 0.36 -17.64 11.30
N GLY A 175 1.62 -17.23 11.09
CA GLY A 175 2.24 -17.29 9.76
C GLY A 175 1.83 -16.18 8.79
N ARG A 176 1.04 -15.19 9.23
CA ARG A 176 0.52 -14.12 8.37
C ARG A 176 1.05 -12.75 8.81
N ALA A 177 1.33 -11.92 7.81
CA ALA A 177 1.79 -10.56 8.01
C ALA A 177 0.81 -9.76 8.86
N GLY A 178 1.38 -8.93 9.74
CA GLY A 178 0.72 -8.07 10.71
C GLY A 178 1.43 -6.73 10.85
N LEU A 179 0.73 -5.73 11.38
CA LEU A 179 1.28 -4.45 11.81
C LEU A 179 0.83 -4.15 13.24
N TRP A 180 1.80 -3.82 14.09
CA TRP A 180 1.59 -3.33 15.45
C TRP A 180 1.78 -1.82 15.50
N LEU A 181 0.84 -1.13 16.13
CA LEU A 181 0.76 0.33 16.20
C LEU A 181 0.66 0.74 17.66
N GLN A 182 1.61 1.58 18.12
CA GLN A 182 1.72 1.95 19.53
C GLN A 182 2.18 3.40 19.72
N GLY A 183 1.76 4.01 20.83
CA GLY A 183 2.33 5.26 21.34
C GLY A 183 1.82 6.51 20.63
N GLY A 184 0.55 6.54 20.23
CA GLY A 184 -0.11 7.76 19.77
C GLY A 184 -1.23 8.19 20.72
N PRO A 185 -1.53 9.49 20.86
CA PRO A 185 -2.67 9.96 21.67
C PRO A 185 -4.02 9.50 21.06
N SER A 186 -4.05 9.30 19.75
CA SER A 186 -5.22 8.84 18.99
C SER A 186 -4.83 8.32 17.60
N HIS A 187 -5.73 7.56 17.00
CA HIS A 187 -5.69 7.16 15.60
C HIS A 187 -7.03 7.51 14.96
N THR A 188 -7.06 7.76 13.65
CA THR A 188 -8.31 7.97 12.93
C THR A 188 -8.51 6.88 11.90
N LEU A 189 -9.64 6.18 11.99
CA LEU A 189 -10.07 5.27 10.93
C LEU A 189 -11.01 6.03 10.01
N THR A 190 -10.60 6.11 8.75
CA THR A 190 -11.43 6.53 7.64
C THR A 190 -11.97 5.29 6.93
N TYR A 191 -13.29 5.21 6.82
CA TYR A 191 -13.95 4.22 5.99
C TYR A 191 -14.77 4.87 4.89
N PHE A 192 -14.93 4.12 3.80
CA PHE A 192 -15.80 4.48 2.69
C PHE A 192 -16.98 3.52 2.61
N ASP A 193 -18.15 4.09 2.34
CA ASP A 193 -19.41 3.40 2.05
C ASP A 193 -19.62 3.28 0.52
N ARG A 194 -20.24 2.18 0.08
CA ARG A 194 -20.58 1.94 -1.32
C ARG A 194 -22.01 2.35 -1.67
N GLN A 195 -22.90 2.56 -0.71
CA GLN A 195 -24.33 2.68 -1.01
C GLN A 195 -24.77 4.02 -1.61
N PHE A 196 -24.06 5.14 -1.38
CA PHE A 196 -24.46 6.46 -1.90
C PHE A 196 -23.27 7.40 -2.16
N GLY A 197 -22.25 6.90 -2.86
CA GLY A 197 -20.97 7.59 -3.04
C GLY A 197 -20.05 7.41 -1.83
N PHE A 198 -18.76 7.67 -2.03
CA PHE A 198 -17.71 7.55 -1.02
C PHE A 198 -17.97 8.52 0.16
N ARG A 199 -18.83 8.15 1.10
CA ARG A 199 -18.99 8.91 2.36
C ARG A 199 -17.81 8.59 3.27
N GLU A 200 -16.90 9.55 3.38
CA GLU A 200 -15.77 9.49 4.29
C GLU A 200 -16.29 9.71 5.72
N THR A 201 -16.15 8.71 6.58
CA THR A 201 -16.37 8.90 8.01
C THR A 201 -15.10 8.60 8.77
N THR A 202 -14.67 9.59 9.56
CA THR A 202 -13.43 9.57 10.31
C THR A 202 -13.75 9.49 11.81
N VAL A 203 -13.34 8.38 12.44
CA VAL A 203 -13.58 8.14 13.88
C VAL A 203 -12.28 8.10 14.67
N VAL A 204 -12.28 8.74 15.85
CA VAL A 204 -11.16 8.67 16.78
C VAL A 204 -11.12 7.30 17.48
N ILE A 205 -9.93 6.73 17.50
CA ILE A 205 -9.56 5.45 18.11
C ILE A 205 -8.56 5.73 19.24
N ARG A 206 -8.76 5.07 20.38
CA ARG A 206 -7.90 5.22 21.57
C ARG A 206 -7.32 3.87 21.97
N GLY A 207 -6.00 3.74 21.92
CA GLY A 207 -5.27 2.53 22.33
C GLY A 207 -4.36 1.98 21.25
N ASN A 208 -3.69 0.88 21.57
CA ASN A 208 -2.81 0.20 20.63
C ASN A 208 -3.63 -0.59 19.63
N VAL A 209 -3.09 -0.76 18.42
CA VAL A 209 -3.76 -1.45 17.33
C VAL A 209 -2.88 -2.57 16.79
N LEU A 210 -3.47 -3.75 16.61
CA LEU A 210 -2.90 -4.84 15.84
C LEU A 210 -3.75 -5.04 14.58
N LEU A 211 -3.15 -4.91 13.40
CA LEU A 211 -3.73 -5.29 12.11
C LEU A 211 -3.08 -6.56 11.62
N TRP A 212 -3.84 -7.51 11.07
CA TRP A 212 -3.26 -8.68 10.41
C TRP A 212 -4.21 -9.28 9.38
N VAL A 213 -3.64 -10.07 8.47
CA VAL A 213 -4.42 -10.77 7.44
C VAL A 213 -4.80 -12.17 7.90
N ARG A 214 -6.05 -12.55 7.65
CA ARG A 214 -6.56 -13.91 7.85
C ARG A 214 -7.41 -14.32 6.64
N GLY A 215 -6.84 -15.15 5.77
CA GLY A 215 -7.51 -15.56 4.54
C GLY A 215 -7.86 -14.34 3.69
N LEU A 216 -9.15 -14.14 3.45
CA LEU A 216 -9.67 -13.00 2.67
C LEU A 216 -10.03 -11.79 3.53
N LEU A 217 -9.82 -11.85 4.85
CA LEU A 217 -10.17 -10.79 5.79
C LEU A 217 -8.92 -10.11 6.35
N THR A 218 -9.04 -8.81 6.59
CA THR A 218 -8.13 -8.03 7.42
C THR A 218 -8.80 -7.82 8.76
N LEU A 219 -8.10 -8.18 9.83
CA LEU A 219 -8.58 -8.11 11.20
C LEU A 219 -7.85 -6.99 11.92
N ARG A 220 -8.55 -6.32 12.84
CA ARG A 220 -8.04 -5.26 13.68
C ARG A 220 -8.42 -5.50 15.13
N LEU A 221 -7.45 -5.57 16.03
CA LEU A 221 -7.67 -5.44 17.47
C LEU A 221 -7.30 -4.04 17.92
N GLU A 222 -8.22 -3.37 18.60
CA GLU A 222 -8.06 -2.03 19.17
C GLU A 222 -8.32 -2.09 20.68
N GLY A 223 -7.34 -1.66 21.48
CA GLY A 223 -7.52 -1.56 22.93
C GLY A 223 -6.22 -1.32 23.71
N LYS A 224 -6.33 -1.29 25.04
CA LYS A 224 -5.19 -1.14 25.95
C LYS A 224 -4.48 -2.48 26.16
N LEU A 225 -4.00 -3.11 25.10
CA LEU A 225 -3.19 -4.34 25.15
C LEU A 225 -1.72 -4.05 24.88
N THR A 226 -0.83 -4.85 25.44
CA THR A 226 0.57 -4.92 24.98
C THR A 226 0.64 -5.70 23.66
N ARG A 227 1.73 -5.51 22.88
CA ARG A 227 1.97 -6.26 21.64
C ARG A 227 1.80 -7.77 21.83
N ARG A 228 2.44 -8.32 22.87
CA ARG A 228 2.38 -9.75 23.21
C ARG A 228 0.96 -10.21 23.52
N GLN A 229 0.19 -9.44 24.28
CA GLN A 229 -1.20 -9.78 24.60
C GLN A 229 -2.11 -9.71 23.37
N ALA A 230 -1.91 -8.73 22.49
CA ALA A 230 -2.68 -8.61 21.25
C ALA A 230 -2.40 -9.77 20.30
N ILE A 231 -1.14 -10.16 20.12
CA ILE A 231 -0.76 -11.32 19.31
C ILE A 231 -1.33 -12.61 19.91
N ALA A 232 -1.20 -12.81 21.23
CA ALA A 232 -1.76 -13.98 21.90
C ALA A 232 -3.28 -14.10 21.68
N LEU A 233 -4.03 -13.00 21.83
CA LEU A 233 -5.47 -12.99 21.53
C LEU A 233 -5.72 -13.29 20.04
N ALA A 234 -4.98 -12.66 19.13
CA ALA A 234 -5.14 -12.85 17.69
C ALA A 234 -4.90 -14.30 17.25
N GLN A 235 -3.97 -14.99 17.90
CA GLN A 235 -3.69 -16.41 17.65
C GLN A 235 -4.86 -17.34 18.02
N THR A 236 -5.76 -16.91 18.92
CA THR A 236 -6.94 -17.71 19.32
C THR A 236 -8.13 -17.60 18.35
N ILE A 237 -8.09 -16.65 17.41
CA ILE A 237 -9.21 -16.32 16.52
C ILE A 237 -9.32 -17.34 15.38
N ARG A 238 -10.53 -17.85 15.15
CA ARG A 238 -10.86 -18.90 14.15
C ARG A 238 -12.10 -18.57 13.35
#